data_AF-A0AAW0T802-F1
#
_entry.id   AF-A0AAW0T802-F1
#
_cell.length_a   1.000
_cell.length_b   1.000
_cell.length_c   1.000
_cell.angle_alpha   90.00
_cell.angle_beta   90.00
_cell.angle_gamma   90.00
#
_symmetry.space_group_name_H-M   'P 1'
#
loop_
_entity.id
_entity.type
_entity.pdbx_description
1 polymer ?
#
loop_
_entity_poly.entity_id
_entity_poly.type
_entity_poly.pdbx_seq_one_letter_code
_entity_poly.pdbx_strand_id
1 'polypeptide(L)'
;MGMYYHLKEIIPELEGVFRFNKAGEAVGRFASREVEVRAVVESQFIAKRMYAEKLGYSVGGEGRRVLATGGASGNTSILQVLADVFSCPVYTMEVANSACLGSAYRAKHGLVGGQYLESIKSQSFKLACQPNSDAYQMYTPMVKRFQSLEAAIFANKK
;
A
#
# COMPACT_ATOMS: atom_id res chain seq x y z
N MET A 1 12.13 5.44 -10.24
CA MET A 1 11.05 4.54 -9.84
C MET A 1 11.61 3.13 -9.82
N GLY A 2 11.54 2.46 -8.68
CA GLY A 2 11.93 1.05 -8.57
C GLY A 2 10.70 0.16 -8.56
N MET A 3 10.86 -1.10 -8.96
CA MET A 3 9.88 -2.17 -8.85
C MET A 3 10.62 -3.42 -8.38
N TYR A 4 10.19 -3.97 -7.25
CA TYR A 4 10.93 -5.01 -6.53
C TYR A 4 10.05 -6.23 -6.32
N TYR A 5 10.21 -7.24 -7.18
CA TYR A 5 9.53 -8.52 -7.12
C TYR A 5 10.56 -9.59 -6.70
N HIS A 6 10.92 -9.60 -5.42
CA HIS A 6 11.95 -10.53 -4.90
C HIS A 6 11.52 -12.00 -4.97
N LEU A 7 10.21 -12.22 -4.90
CA LEU A 7 9.56 -13.49 -5.21
C LEU A 7 8.63 -13.26 -6.40
N LYS A 8 8.29 -14.36 -7.08
CA LYS A 8 7.29 -14.36 -8.14
C LYS A 8 5.96 -13.78 -7.63
N GLU A 9 5.61 -12.62 -8.13
CA GLU A 9 4.37 -11.92 -7.81
C GLU A 9 3.19 -12.60 -8.52
N ILE A 10 1.98 -12.51 -7.95
CA ILE A 10 0.77 -13.12 -8.54
C ILE A 10 0.15 -12.14 -9.55
N ILE A 11 0.08 -10.87 -9.19
CA ILE A 11 -0.54 -9.82 -10.01
C ILE A 11 0.41 -8.60 -10.00
N PRO A 12 1.20 -8.40 -11.07
CA PRO A 12 1.33 -9.22 -12.27
C PRO A 12 2.27 -10.42 -12.02
N GLU A 13 2.24 -11.43 -12.90
CA GLU A 13 3.18 -12.55 -12.80
C GLU A 13 4.61 -12.13 -13.21
N LEU A 14 5.32 -11.45 -12.30
CA LEU A 14 6.66 -10.89 -12.49
C LEU A 14 7.61 -11.32 -11.37
N GLU A 15 8.90 -11.39 -11.72
CA GLU A 15 9.99 -11.62 -10.78
C GLU A 15 11.19 -10.78 -11.22
N GLY A 16 11.94 -10.24 -10.26
CA GLY A 16 13.13 -9.45 -10.51
C GLY A 16 13.05 -8.02 -9.96
N VAL A 17 14.13 -7.27 -10.19
CA VAL A 17 14.27 -5.89 -9.75
C VAL A 17 14.46 -4.98 -10.96
N PHE A 18 13.53 -4.05 -11.13
CA PHE A 18 13.51 -3.11 -12.25
C PHE A 18 13.62 -1.69 -11.73
N ARG A 19 14.46 -0.88 -12.35
CA ARG A 19 14.67 0.52 -11.95
C ARG A 19 14.64 1.40 -13.18
N PHE A 20 13.95 2.53 -13.06
CA PHE A 20 13.79 3.50 -14.14
C PHE A 20 14.12 4.91 -13.66
N ASN A 21 14.91 5.64 -14.45
CA ASN A 21 15.23 7.05 -14.19
C ASN A 21 14.05 7.97 -14.55
N LYS A 22 14.20 9.31 -14.49
CA LYS A 22 13.09 10.23 -14.81
C LYS A 22 12.62 10.16 -16.28
N ALA A 23 13.51 9.85 -17.21
CA ALA A 23 13.21 9.70 -18.64
C ALA A 23 12.51 8.38 -18.98
N GLY A 24 12.37 7.46 -18.01
CA GLY A 24 11.76 6.15 -18.25
C GLY A 24 12.75 5.09 -18.72
N GLU A 25 14.05 5.40 -18.73
CA GLU A 25 15.11 4.49 -19.13
C GLU A 25 15.48 3.55 -17.99
N ALA A 26 15.77 2.29 -18.32
CA ALA A 26 16.23 1.31 -17.35
C ALA A 26 17.62 1.68 -16.82
N VAL A 27 17.82 1.56 -15.51
CA VAL A 27 19.10 1.83 -14.86
C VAL A 27 19.52 0.67 -13.95
N GLY A 28 20.82 0.42 -13.84
CA GLY A 28 21.33 -0.66 -12.97
C GLY A 28 21.19 -0.35 -11.47
N ARG A 29 21.29 0.93 -11.09
CA ARG A 29 21.21 1.41 -9.69
C ARG A 29 20.73 2.86 -9.62
N PHE A 30 20.17 3.27 -8.49
CA PHE A 30 19.96 4.69 -8.21
C PHE A 30 21.23 5.39 -7.75
N ALA A 31 21.21 6.72 -7.77
CA ALA A 31 22.34 7.57 -7.41
C ALA A 31 22.78 7.43 -5.95
N SER A 32 21.84 7.08 -5.05
CA SER A 32 22.10 6.93 -3.62
C SER A 32 21.32 5.77 -3.02
N ARG A 33 21.78 5.25 -1.87
CA ARG A 33 21.12 4.14 -1.16
C ARG A 33 19.80 4.58 -0.53
N GLU A 34 19.72 5.83 -0.11
CA GLU A 34 18.52 6.44 0.46
C GLU A 34 17.38 6.46 -0.57
N VAL A 35 17.70 6.76 -1.83
CA VAL A 35 16.73 6.69 -2.94
C VAL A 35 16.25 5.26 -3.17
N GLU A 36 17.16 4.28 -3.07
CA GLU A 36 16.82 2.86 -3.19
C GLU A 36 15.86 2.41 -2.08
N VAL A 37 16.18 2.73 -0.82
CA VAL A 37 15.32 2.40 0.34
C VAL A 37 13.93 3.02 0.18
N ARG A 38 13.86 4.29 -0.21
CA ARG A 38 12.58 4.96 -0.45
C ARG A 38 11.80 4.33 -1.60
N ALA A 39 12.49 4.00 -2.70
CA ALA A 39 11.87 3.38 -3.86
C ALA A 39 11.24 2.01 -3.54
N VAL A 40 11.86 1.22 -2.66
CA VAL A 40 11.31 -0.07 -2.20
C VAL A 40 9.96 0.13 -1.50
N VAL A 41 9.87 1.10 -0.60
CA VAL A 41 8.63 1.38 0.15
C VAL A 41 7.57 2.00 -0.77
N GLU A 42 7.95 3.01 -1.55
CA GLU A 42 7.03 3.70 -2.47
C GLU A 42 6.44 2.76 -3.51
N SER A 43 7.25 1.88 -4.11
CA SER A 43 6.77 0.96 -5.15
C SER A 43 5.68 0.02 -4.62
N GLN A 44 5.83 -0.43 -3.37
CA GLN A 44 4.88 -1.32 -2.73
C GLN A 44 3.52 -0.66 -2.49
N PHE A 45 3.50 0.62 -2.16
CA PHE A 45 2.26 1.37 -1.98
C PHE A 45 1.66 1.85 -3.30
N ILE A 46 2.50 2.25 -4.26
CA ILE A 46 2.03 2.66 -5.60
C ILE A 46 1.33 1.48 -6.30
N ALA A 47 1.92 0.28 -6.25
CA ALA A 47 1.29 -0.92 -6.77
C ALA A 47 -0.08 -1.16 -6.10
N LYS A 48 -0.14 -1.11 -4.76
CA LYS A 48 -1.41 -1.29 -4.02
C LYS A 48 -2.44 -0.23 -4.36
N ARG A 49 -2.05 1.05 -4.49
CA ARG A 49 -2.94 2.13 -4.93
C ARG A 49 -3.48 1.86 -6.33
N MET A 50 -2.61 1.51 -7.27
CA MET A 50 -3.00 1.22 -8.65
C MET A 50 -4.03 0.07 -8.72
N TYR A 51 -3.77 -1.03 -8.02
CA TYR A 51 -4.70 -2.16 -7.99
C TYR A 51 -5.99 -1.86 -7.23
N ALA A 52 -5.94 -1.07 -6.16
CA ALA A 52 -7.14 -0.59 -5.49
C ALA A 52 -8.01 0.28 -6.43
N GLU A 53 -7.42 1.21 -7.16
CA GLU A 53 -8.13 2.04 -8.14
C GLU A 53 -8.75 1.17 -9.26
N LYS A 54 -8.04 0.14 -9.75
CA LYS A 54 -8.59 -0.85 -10.71
C LYS A 54 -9.77 -1.66 -10.15
N LEU A 55 -9.80 -1.89 -8.83
CA LEU A 55 -10.92 -2.55 -8.15
C LEU A 55 -12.11 -1.60 -7.87
N GLY A 56 -12.03 -0.34 -8.31
CA GLY A 56 -13.09 0.66 -8.15
C GLY A 56 -12.99 1.49 -6.87
N TYR A 57 -11.91 1.36 -6.09
CA TYR A 57 -11.67 2.25 -4.96
C TYR A 57 -11.31 3.64 -5.47
N SER A 58 -11.87 4.67 -4.84
CA SER A 58 -11.44 6.05 -5.05
C SER A 58 -10.43 6.43 -3.98
N VAL A 59 -9.36 7.10 -4.41
CA VAL A 59 -8.23 7.50 -3.59
C VAL A 59 -8.18 9.02 -3.53
N GLY A 60 -7.91 9.58 -2.35
CA GLY A 60 -8.04 11.01 -2.09
C GLY A 60 -9.50 11.49 -1.99
N GLY A 61 -9.70 12.58 -1.26
CA GLY A 61 -11.00 13.22 -1.05
C GLY A 61 -11.62 12.96 0.32
N GLU A 62 -12.67 13.71 0.63
CA GLU A 62 -13.31 13.71 1.95
C GLU A 62 -13.90 12.33 2.32
N GLY A 63 -13.87 12.02 3.62
CA GLY A 63 -14.43 10.78 4.17
C GLY A 63 -13.61 9.51 3.94
N ARG A 64 -12.46 9.58 3.25
CA ARG A 64 -11.60 8.42 2.99
C ARG A 64 -10.43 8.36 3.97
N ARG A 65 -10.04 7.14 4.33
CA ARG A 65 -8.91 6.87 5.23
C ARG A 65 -8.31 5.51 4.94
N VAL A 66 -7.04 5.36 5.28
CA VAL A 66 -6.34 4.07 5.27
C VAL A 66 -6.23 3.57 6.71
N LEU A 67 -6.58 2.31 6.93
CA LEU A 67 -6.37 1.64 8.22
C LEU A 67 -5.13 0.75 8.10
N ALA A 68 -4.03 1.17 8.72
CA ALA A 68 -2.79 0.42 8.74
C ALA A 68 -2.75 -0.51 9.95
N THR A 69 -2.55 -1.80 9.68
CA THR A 69 -2.41 -2.86 10.68
C THR A 69 -1.19 -3.73 10.37
N GLY A 70 -0.82 -4.62 11.29
CA GLY A 70 0.38 -5.46 11.17
C GLY A 70 1.65 -4.80 11.68
N GLY A 71 2.77 -5.54 11.73
CA GLY A 71 3.98 -5.06 12.41
C GLY A 71 4.55 -3.75 11.85
N ALA A 72 4.46 -3.55 10.54
CA ALA A 72 4.96 -2.33 9.89
C ALA A 72 4.20 -1.07 10.29
N SER A 73 2.98 -1.18 10.85
CA SER A 73 2.22 -0.01 11.30
C SER A 73 2.80 0.66 12.54
N GLY A 74 3.85 0.10 13.15
CA GLY A 74 4.63 0.78 14.19
C GLY A 74 5.66 1.79 13.65
N ASN A 75 5.92 1.81 12.33
CA ASN A 75 6.92 2.71 11.73
C ASN A 75 6.26 3.92 11.07
N THR A 76 6.33 5.08 11.73
CA THR A 76 5.71 6.32 11.26
C THR A 76 6.27 6.81 9.92
N SER A 77 7.55 6.56 9.61
CA SER A 77 8.13 6.94 8.32
C SER A 77 7.51 6.14 7.17
N ILE A 78 7.27 4.84 7.36
CA ILE A 78 6.56 4.00 6.38
C ILE A 78 5.10 4.47 6.25
N LEU A 79 4.44 4.78 7.36
CA LEU A 79 3.06 5.27 7.35
C LEU A 79 2.91 6.63 6.66
N GLN A 80 3.90 7.51 6.76
CA GLN A 80 3.88 8.78 6.04
C GLN A 80 3.93 8.56 4.53
N VAL A 81 4.79 7.65 4.04
CA VAL A 81 4.82 7.29 2.61
C VAL A 81 3.49 6.68 2.18
N LEU A 82 2.87 5.83 3.01
CA LEU A 82 1.54 5.28 2.74
C LEU A 82 0.48 6.38 2.63
N ALA A 83 0.48 7.33 3.56
CA ALA A 83 -0.45 8.46 3.58
C ALA A 83 -0.30 9.30 2.32
N ASP A 84 0.93 9.62 1.94
CA ASP A 84 1.21 10.43 0.75
C ASP A 84 0.78 9.70 -0.53
N VAL A 85 1.18 8.43 -0.69
CA VAL A 85 0.85 7.63 -1.87
C VAL A 85 -0.65 7.49 -2.05
N PHE A 86 -1.40 7.20 -0.98
CA PHE A 86 -2.87 7.13 -1.03
C PHE A 86 -3.57 8.49 -0.90
N SER A 87 -2.83 9.57 -0.67
CA SER A 87 -3.40 10.91 -0.47
C SER A 87 -4.57 10.90 0.53
N CYS A 88 -4.44 10.10 1.59
CA CYS A 88 -5.48 9.82 2.58
C CYS A 88 -4.86 9.80 3.99
N PRO A 89 -5.60 10.25 5.02
CA PRO A 89 -5.16 10.08 6.41
C PRO A 89 -5.00 8.59 6.74
N VAL A 90 -3.90 8.26 7.39
CA VAL A 90 -3.59 6.89 7.83
C VAL A 90 -3.85 6.79 9.32
N TYR A 91 -4.65 5.79 9.70
CA TYR A 91 -4.97 5.47 11.08
C TYR A 91 -4.38 4.11 11.45
N THR A 92 -4.00 3.98 12.70
CA THR A 92 -3.53 2.71 13.29
C THR A 92 -4.45 2.28 14.42
N MET A 93 -4.36 1.01 14.76
CA MET A 93 -5.04 0.41 15.92
C MET A 93 -3.97 -0.05 16.91
N GLU A 94 -4.18 0.16 18.20
CA GLU A 94 -3.22 -0.27 19.23
C GLU A 94 -3.15 -1.79 19.40
N VAL A 95 -4.14 -2.52 18.90
CA VAL A 95 -4.17 -3.98 19.00
C VAL A 95 -3.28 -4.60 17.94
N ALA A 96 -2.14 -5.15 18.39
CA ALA A 96 -1.32 -6.05 17.58
C ALA A 96 -2.12 -7.33 17.21
N ASN A 97 -1.76 -7.99 16.11
CA ASN A 97 -2.38 -9.25 15.65
C ASN A 97 -3.88 -9.15 15.34
N SER A 98 -4.27 -8.17 14.51
CA SER A 98 -5.65 -8.00 14.04
C SER A 98 -6.26 -9.27 13.42
N ALA A 99 -5.44 -10.12 12.79
CA ALA A 99 -5.85 -11.42 12.28
C ALA A 99 -6.35 -12.35 13.41
N CYS A 100 -5.58 -12.51 14.49
CA CYS A 100 -5.97 -13.31 15.65
C CYS A 100 -7.24 -12.77 16.31
N LEU A 101 -7.36 -11.45 16.41
CA LEU A 101 -8.58 -10.81 16.92
C LEU A 101 -9.80 -11.12 16.05
N GLY A 102 -9.65 -11.06 14.72
CA GLY A 102 -10.69 -11.46 13.77
C GLY A 102 -11.11 -12.92 13.96
N SER A 103 -10.16 -13.84 14.12
CA SER A 103 -10.44 -15.26 14.41
C SER A 103 -11.22 -15.44 15.71
N ALA A 104 -10.85 -14.71 16.78
CA ALA A 104 -11.57 -14.75 18.04
C ALA A 104 -13.02 -14.25 17.89
N TYR A 105 -13.26 -13.17 17.13
CA TYR A 105 -14.63 -12.72 16.84
C TYR A 105 -15.44 -13.73 16.03
N ARG A 106 -14.82 -14.41 15.06
CA ARG A 106 -15.48 -15.48 14.30
C ARG A 106 -15.82 -16.68 15.18
N ALA A 107 -14.91 -17.09 16.08
CA ALA A 107 -15.17 -18.17 17.03
C ALA A 107 -16.32 -17.82 17.98
N LYS A 108 -16.32 -16.60 18.52
CA LYS A 108 -17.44 -16.08 19.33
C LYS A 108 -18.74 -16.13 18.55
N HIS A 109 -18.77 -15.61 17.32
CA HIS A 109 -19.96 -15.58 16.45
C HIS A 109 -20.52 -16.98 16.21
N GLY A 110 -19.65 -17.97 15.97
CA GLY A 110 -20.05 -19.37 15.82
C GLY A 110 -20.70 -19.96 17.08
N LEU A 111 -20.29 -19.52 18.26
CA LEU A 111 -20.87 -19.96 19.54
C LEU A 111 -22.19 -19.26 19.87
N VAL A 112 -22.26 -17.93 19.72
CA VAL A 112 -23.44 -17.15 20.12
C VAL A 112 -24.55 -17.08 19.07
N GLY A 113 -24.22 -17.33 17.79
CA GLY A 113 -25.15 -17.13 16.67
C GLY A 113 -25.44 -15.65 16.39
N GLY A 114 -26.51 -15.36 15.66
CA GLY A 114 -26.95 -13.98 15.37
C GLY A 114 -26.15 -13.27 14.27
N GLN A 115 -26.21 -11.93 14.25
CA GLN A 115 -25.50 -11.15 13.24
C GLN A 115 -24.02 -11.01 13.61
N TYR A 116 -23.13 -11.17 12.62
CA TYR A 116 -21.68 -11.09 12.86
C TYR A 116 -21.26 -9.76 13.53
N LEU A 117 -21.91 -8.66 13.16
CA LEU A 117 -21.60 -7.34 13.69
C LEU A 117 -21.77 -7.25 15.21
N GLU A 118 -22.74 -7.96 15.77
CA GLU A 118 -23.01 -8.01 17.23
C GLU A 118 -21.90 -8.75 17.99
N SER A 119 -21.14 -9.60 17.30
CA SER A 119 -20.01 -10.30 17.88
C SER A 119 -18.76 -9.43 18.00
N ILE A 120 -18.65 -8.36 17.20
CA ILE A 120 -17.48 -7.49 17.10
C ILE A 120 -17.56 -6.36 18.14
N LYS A 121 -16.49 -6.18 18.93
CA LYS A 121 -16.37 -4.97 19.77
C LYS A 121 -15.88 -3.79 18.93
N SER A 122 -16.41 -2.60 19.21
CA SER A 122 -15.93 -1.35 18.62
C SER A 122 -14.42 -1.23 18.80
N GLN A 123 -13.73 -0.85 17.71
CA GLN A 123 -12.28 -0.66 17.69
C GLN A 123 -11.97 0.83 17.62
N SER A 124 -11.04 1.28 18.46
CA SER A 124 -10.52 2.65 18.40
C SER A 124 -9.37 2.75 17.41
N PHE A 125 -9.44 3.74 16.53
CA PHE A 125 -8.39 4.05 15.57
C PHE A 125 -7.77 5.40 15.90
N LYS A 126 -6.45 5.48 15.92
CA LYS A 126 -5.69 6.72 16.16
C LYS A 126 -5.09 7.21 14.85
N LEU A 127 -5.23 8.50 14.57
CA LEU A 127 -4.58 9.12 13.41
C LEU A 127 -3.07 9.03 13.61
N ALA A 128 -2.37 8.46 12.63
CA ALA A 128 -0.92 8.31 12.66
C ALA A 128 -0.22 9.31 11.74
N CYS A 129 -0.71 9.46 10.50
CA CYS A 129 -0.12 10.36 9.50
C CYS A 129 -1.22 11.05 8.69
N GLN A 130 -0.97 12.31 8.33
CA GLN A 130 -1.72 13.05 7.33
C GLN A 130 -0.90 13.10 6.03
N PRO A 131 -1.52 13.04 4.85
CA PRO A 131 -0.80 13.21 3.60
C PRO A 131 -0.24 14.63 3.50
N ASN A 132 0.94 14.75 2.88
CA ASN A 132 1.47 16.04 2.48
C ASN A 132 0.55 16.73 1.46
N SER A 133 0.53 18.07 1.45
CA SER A 133 -0.42 18.85 0.63
C SER A 133 -0.25 18.66 -0.88
N ASP A 134 0.95 18.33 -1.32
CA ASP A 134 1.31 18.07 -2.72
C ASP A 134 1.22 16.58 -3.11
N ALA A 135 0.96 15.69 -2.14
CA ALA A 135 1.04 14.25 -2.33
C ALA A 135 0.09 13.75 -3.45
N TYR A 136 -1.11 14.31 -3.53
CA TYR A 136 -2.06 13.95 -4.58
C TYR A 136 -1.53 14.28 -5.98
N GLN A 137 -0.95 15.48 -6.13
CA GLN A 137 -0.40 15.95 -7.40
C GLN A 137 0.86 15.18 -7.78
N MET A 138 1.65 14.76 -6.80
CA MET A 138 2.87 13.98 -7.01
C MET A 138 2.58 12.51 -7.35
N TYR A 139 1.77 11.81 -6.54
CA TYR A 139 1.63 10.36 -6.66
C TYR A 139 0.62 9.92 -7.71
N THR A 140 -0.39 10.72 -8.04
CA THR A 140 -1.35 10.40 -9.11
C THR A 140 -0.66 10.15 -10.47
N PRO A 141 0.24 11.02 -10.98
CA PRO A 141 0.98 10.72 -12.20
C PRO A 141 2.00 9.59 -12.01
N MET A 142 2.56 9.41 -10.82
CA MET A 142 3.47 8.28 -10.54
C MET A 142 2.75 6.92 -10.63
N VAL A 143 1.48 6.82 -10.21
CA VAL A 143 0.68 5.60 -10.35
C VAL A 143 0.47 5.25 -11.82
N LYS A 144 0.08 6.22 -12.65
CA LYS A 144 -0.06 6.03 -14.10
C LYS A 144 1.25 5.58 -14.74
N ARG A 145 2.35 6.23 -14.35
CA ARG A 145 3.69 5.87 -14.82
C ARG A 145 4.09 4.45 -14.41
N PHE A 146 3.79 4.05 -13.17
CA PHE A 146 4.05 2.69 -12.70
C PHE A 146 3.28 1.68 -13.54
N GLN A 147 1.99 1.92 -13.79
CA GLN A 147 1.16 1.04 -14.61
C GLN A 147 1.72 0.84 -16.02
N SER A 148 2.17 1.91 -16.69
CA SER A 148 2.77 1.80 -18.02
C SER A 148 4.08 0.99 -18.01
N LEU A 149 4.94 1.22 -17.02
CA LEU A 149 6.21 0.49 -16.88
C LEU A 149 5.99 -0.99 -16.54
N GLU A 150 5.05 -1.29 -15.65
CA GLU A 150 4.67 -2.66 -15.28
C GLU A 150 4.14 -3.44 -16.49
N ALA A 151 3.26 -2.81 -17.28
CA ALA A 151 2.74 -3.40 -18.51
C ALA A 151 3.85 -3.67 -19.55
N ALA A 152 4.81 -2.75 -19.70
CA ALA A 152 5.94 -2.93 -20.61
C ALA A 152 6.87 -4.08 -20.16
N ILE A 153 7.17 -4.17 -18.87
CA ILE A 153 7.97 -5.28 -18.31
C ILE A 153 7.26 -6.61 -18.54
N PHE A 154 5.95 -6.66 -18.28
CA PHE A 154 5.15 -7.87 -18.48
C PHE A 154 5.06 -8.29 -19.94
N ALA A 155 4.94 -7.33 -20.87
CA ALA A 155 4.95 -7.62 -22.31
C ALA A 155 6.28 -8.22 -22.79
N ASN A 156 7.41 -7.72 -22.27
CA ASN A 156 8.76 -8.18 -22.62
C ASN A 156 9.15 -9.53 -21.98
N LYS A 157 8.28 -10.14 -21.17
CA LYS A 157 8.47 -11.49 -20.60
C LYS A 157 8.10 -12.60 -21.60
N LYS A 158 7.29 -12.29 -22.63
CA LYS A 158 6.94 -13.22 -23.71
C LYS A 158 8.05 -13.29 -24.75
#